data_AF-A0A960FMM1-F1
#
_entry.id   AF-A0A960FMM1-F1
#
_cell.length_a   1.000
_cell.length_b   1.000
_cell.length_c   1.000
_cell.angle_alpha   90.00
_cell.angle_beta   90.00
_cell.angle_gamma   90.00
#
_symmetry.space_group_name_H-M   'P 1'
#
loop_
_entity.id
_entity.type
_entity.pdbx_description
1 polymer ?
#
loop_
_entity_poly.entity_id
_entity_poly.type
_entity_poly.pdbx_seq_one_letter_code
_entity_poly.pdbx_strand_id
1 'polypeptide(L)'
;PTFLYEALWNLALVGVLLVIDRKRILRPGSLFAVYVGGYFLGRLWVESLRIDPASLIFGVRVNIWMSLLAIAVSFTIVAWRGRRRPEDDPAPAASGADDLEAAHDGGDERDGPEPG
;
A
#
# COMPACT_ATOMS: atom_id res chain seq x y z
N PRO A 1 -29.34 -5.15 -11.63
CA PRO A 1 -28.38 -6.27 -11.41
C PRO A 1 -27.10 -5.74 -10.77
N THR A 2 -26.65 -6.30 -9.64
CA THR A 2 -25.50 -5.80 -8.85
C THR A 2 -24.17 -5.92 -9.60
N PHE A 3 -24.01 -6.96 -10.42
CA PHE A 3 -22.80 -7.21 -11.21
C PHE A 3 -22.39 -6.06 -12.14
N LEU A 4 -23.35 -5.35 -12.75
CA LEU A 4 -23.04 -4.22 -13.62
C LEU A 4 -22.37 -3.10 -12.84
N TYR A 5 -22.88 -2.79 -11.65
CA TYR A 5 -22.33 -1.75 -10.79
C TYR A 5 -20.95 -2.13 -10.26
N GLU A 6 -20.76 -3.39 -9.88
CA GLU A 6 -19.45 -3.91 -9.47
C GLU A 6 -18.44 -3.83 -10.62
N ALA A 7 -18.81 -4.24 -11.83
CA ALA A 7 -17.93 -4.19 -13.01
C ALA A 7 -17.55 -2.74 -13.36
N LEU A 8 -18.52 -1.81 -13.38
CA LEU A 8 -18.28 -0.39 -13.62
C LEU A 8 -17.32 0.20 -12.58
N TRP A 9 -17.51 -0.13 -11.31
CA TRP A 9 -16.63 0.36 -10.26
C TRP A 9 -15.21 -0.20 -10.37
N ASN A 10 -15.07 -1.49 -10.66
CA ASN A 10 -13.75 -2.10 -10.86
C ASN A 10 -13.01 -1.44 -12.03
N LEU A 11 -13.69 -1.19 -13.16
CA LEU A 11 -13.09 -0.46 -14.28
C LEU A 11 -12.68 0.97 -13.89
N ALA A 12 -13.54 1.68 -13.15
CA ALA A 12 -13.24 3.04 -12.69
C ALA A 12 -12.02 3.05 -11.76
N LEU A 13 -11.95 2.13 -10.79
CA LEU A 13 -10.85 2.00 -9.84
C LEU A 13 -9.53 1.69 -10.55
N VAL A 14 -9.53 0.74 -11.49
CA VAL A 14 -8.37 0.41 -12.31
C VAL A 14 -7.95 1.63 -13.15
N GLY A 15 -8.88 2.33 -13.77
CA GLY A 15 -8.61 3.55 -14.54
C GLY A 15 -7.92 4.63 -13.69
N VAL A 16 -8.41 4.87 -12.48
CA VAL A 16 -7.80 5.82 -11.53
C VAL A 16 -6.38 5.40 -11.15
N LEU A 17 -6.17 4.12 -10.81
CA LEU A 17 -4.86 3.57 -10.45
C LEU A 17 -3.86 3.72 -11.60
N LEU A 18 -4.26 3.39 -12.83
CA LEU A 18 -3.41 3.50 -14.02
C LEU A 18 -3.05 4.96 -14.34
N VAL A 19 -4.00 5.89 -14.20
CA VAL A 19 -3.73 7.32 -14.41
C VAL A 19 -2.73 7.84 -13.37
N ILE A 20 -2.89 7.46 -12.11
CA ILE A 20 -2.00 7.87 -11.02
C ILE A 20 -0.59 7.31 -11.24
N ASP A 21 -0.48 6.04 -11.59
CA ASP A 21 0.80 5.37 -11.85
C ASP A 21 1.51 5.96 -13.07
N ARG A 22 0.80 6.08 -14.20
CA ARG A 22 1.34 6.63 -15.45
C ARG A 22 1.82 8.07 -15.29
N LYS A 23 1.09 8.89 -14.54
CA LYS A 23 1.46 10.29 -14.29
C LYS A 23 2.48 10.45 -13.16
N ARG A 24 2.88 9.35 -12.49
CA ARG A 24 3.77 9.34 -11.32
C ARG A 24 3.34 10.37 -10.27
N ILE A 25 2.02 10.56 -10.11
CA ILE A 25 1.43 11.58 -9.23
C ILE A 25 1.81 11.31 -7.78
N LEU A 26 1.92 10.03 -7.41
CA LEU A 26 2.20 9.61 -6.05
C LEU A 26 3.58 8.96 -5.94
N ARG A 27 4.15 9.08 -4.74
CA ARG A 27 5.40 8.41 -4.38
C ARG A 27 5.24 6.88 -4.41
N PRO A 28 6.30 6.12 -4.75
CA PRO A 28 6.29 4.67 -4.75
C PRO A 28 5.69 4.09 -3.45
N GLY A 29 4.82 3.10 -3.58
CA GLY A 29 4.13 2.46 -2.45
C GLY A 29 2.88 3.20 -1.93
N SER A 30 2.54 4.38 -2.44
CA SER A 30 1.28 5.08 -2.07
C SER A 30 0.08 4.61 -2.90
N LEU A 31 0.33 3.93 -4.02
CA LEU A 31 -0.70 3.33 -4.87
C LEU A 31 -1.56 2.31 -4.09
N PHE A 32 -0.93 1.57 -3.18
CA PHE A 32 -1.63 0.62 -2.31
C PHE A 32 -2.67 1.32 -1.42
N ALA A 33 -2.32 2.49 -0.86
CA ALA A 33 -3.27 3.26 -0.06
C ALA A 33 -4.47 3.70 -0.91
N VAL A 34 -4.24 4.19 -2.13
CA VAL A 34 -5.31 4.56 -3.07
C VAL A 34 -6.20 3.37 -3.41
N TYR A 35 -5.61 2.20 -3.67
CA TYR A 35 -6.34 0.97 -3.93
C TYR A 35 -7.26 0.62 -2.75
N VAL A 36 -6.74 0.63 -1.52
CA VAL A 36 -7.53 0.38 -0.31
C VAL A 36 -8.68 1.37 -0.20
N GLY A 37 -8.42 2.67 -0.31
CA GLY A 37 -9.46 3.71 -0.23
C GLY A 37 -10.53 3.55 -1.31
N GLY A 38 -10.13 3.29 -2.55
CA GLY A 38 -11.04 3.06 -3.67
C GLY A 38 -11.87 1.77 -3.56
N TYR A 39 -11.31 0.71 -2.96
CA TYR A 39 -12.06 -0.51 -2.66
C TYR A 39 -13.18 -0.25 -1.64
N PHE A 40 -12.87 0.45 -0.55
CA PHE A 40 -13.86 0.78 0.48
C PHE A 40 -14.92 1.79 -0.01
N LEU A 41 -14.56 2.67 -0.94
CA LEU A 41 -15.50 3.55 -1.62
C LEU A 41 -16.45 2.77 -2.54
N GLY A 42 -15.93 1.78 -3.27
CA GLY A 42 -16.77 0.84 -4.03
C GLY A 42 -17.71 0.03 -3.15
N ARG A 43 -17.22 -0.37 -1.97
CA ARG A 43 -18.04 -1.06 -0.96
C ARG A 43 -19.21 -0.19 -0.51
N LEU A 44 -19.00 1.10 -0.27
CA LEU A 44 -20.09 2.05 0.04
C LEU A 44 -21.09 2.15 -1.10
N TRP A 45 -20.59 2.27 -2.33
CA TRP A 45 -21.44 2.39 -3.51
C TRP A 45 -22.34 1.17 -3.69
N VAL A 46 -21.76 -0.03 -3.69
CA VAL A 46 -22.49 -1.30 -3.86
C VAL A 46 -23.43 -1.57 -2.67
N GLU A 47 -23.00 -1.24 -1.45
CA GLU A 47 -23.84 -1.35 -0.24
C GLU A 47 -25.03 -0.39 -0.28
N SER A 48 -24.85 0.84 -0.79
CA SER A 48 -25.94 1.82 -0.91
C SER A 48 -27.02 1.38 -1.89
N LEU A 49 -26.64 0.59 -2.90
CA LEU A 49 -27.55 0.01 -3.89
C LEU A 49 -28.26 -1.25 -3.37
N ARG A 50 -27.79 -1.84 -2.25
CA ARG A 50 -28.46 -2.96 -1.60
C ARG A 50 -29.54 -2.45 -0.63
N ILE A 51 -30.76 -2.91 -0.85
CA ILE A 51 -31.95 -2.59 -0.02
C ILE A 51 -32.15 -3.61 1.12
N ASP A 52 -31.28 -4.62 1.24
CA ASP A 52 -31.38 -5.67 2.26
C ASP A 52 -31.26 -5.13 3.70
N PRO A 53 -31.95 -5.77 4.67
CA PRO A 53 -31.87 -5.42 6.08
C PRO A 53 -30.44 -5.68 6.59
N ALA A 54 -29.76 -4.61 6.99
CA ALA A 54 -28.41 -4.67 7.53
C ALA A 54 -28.41 -4.33 9.03
N SER A 55 -27.41 -4.82 9.76
CA SER A 55 -27.17 -4.44 11.14
C SER A 55 -26.90 -2.93 11.23
N LEU A 56 -27.81 -2.23 11.90
CA LEU A 56 -27.74 -0.80 12.12
C LEU A 56 -26.96 -0.52 13.41
N ILE A 57 -25.95 0.33 13.32
CA ILE A 57 -25.32 0.99 14.46
C ILE A 57 -25.63 2.48 14.33
N PHE A 58 -26.30 3.05 15.34
CA PHE A 58 -26.83 4.43 15.30
C PHE A 58 -27.74 4.72 14.10
N GLY A 59 -28.52 3.74 13.64
CA GLY A 59 -29.38 3.90 12.46
C GLY A 59 -28.64 3.90 11.12
N VAL A 60 -27.33 3.65 11.13
CA VAL A 60 -26.46 3.59 9.95
C VAL A 60 -25.84 2.19 9.85
N ARG A 61 -25.70 1.64 8.64
CA ARG A 61 -25.10 0.30 8.46
C ARG A 61 -23.66 0.29 8.94
N VAL A 62 -23.23 -0.76 9.65
CA VAL A 62 -21.83 -0.91 10.14
C VAL A 62 -20.80 -0.80 9.00
N ASN A 63 -21.13 -1.32 7.83
CA ASN A 63 -20.28 -1.24 6.64
C ASN A 63 -19.95 0.21 6.24
N ILE A 64 -20.86 1.16 6.50
CA ILE A 64 -20.62 2.57 6.22
C ILE A 64 -19.54 3.12 7.15
N TRP A 65 -19.62 2.81 8.45
CA TRP A 65 -18.61 3.22 9.43
C TRP A 65 -17.22 2.67 9.08
N MET A 66 -17.13 1.37 8.77
CA MET A 66 -15.86 0.73 8.41
C MET A 66 -15.26 1.30 7.13
N SER A 67 -16.10 1.54 6.11
CA SER A 67 -15.63 2.15 4.87
C SER A 67 -15.16 3.60 5.07
N LEU A 68 -15.89 4.41 5.85
CA LEU A 68 -15.47 5.78 6.16
C LEU A 68 -14.12 5.81 6.88
N LEU A 69 -13.93 4.93 7.87
CA LEU A 69 -12.67 4.81 8.58
C LEU A 69 -11.52 4.45 7.63
N ALA A 70 -11.72 3.44 6.77
CA ALA A 70 -10.68 3.01 5.85
C ALA A 70 -10.35 4.06 4.77
N ILE A 71 -11.35 4.80 4.28
CA ILE A 71 -11.16 5.94 3.37
C ILE A 71 -10.34 7.04 4.08
N ALA A 72 -10.68 7.38 5.32
CA ALA A 72 -9.97 8.39 6.10
C ALA A 72 -8.49 8.00 6.34
N VAL A 73 -8.24 6.73 6.67
CA VAL A 73 -6.87 6.19 6.86
C VAL A 73 -6.09 6.25 5.54
N SER A 74 -6.69 5.77 4.45
CA SER A 74 -6.09 5.82 3.12
C SER A 74 -5.70 7.24 2.71
N PHE A 75 -6.63 8.19 2.86
CA PHE A 75 -6.38 9.60 2.56
C PHE A 75 -5.26 10.18 3.44
N THR A 76 -5.27 9.87 4.75
CA THR A 76 -4.25 10.33 5.69
C THR A 76 -2.87 9.81 5.30
N ILE A 77 -2.74 8.54 4.90
CA ILE A 77 -1.47 7.95 4.45
C ILE A 77 -0.96 8.66 3.19
N VAL A 78 -1.83 8.88 2.21
CA VAL A 78 -1.46 9.56 0.95
C VAL A 78 -1.05 11.01 1.23
N ALA A 79 -1.83 11.75 2.01
CA ALA A 79 -1.55 13.14 2.37
C ALA A 79 -0.29 13.29 3.23
N TRP A 80 -0.02 12.34 4.12
CA TRP A 80 1.19 12.35 4.93
C TRP A 80 2.44 12.01 4.11
N ARG A 81 2.38 11.01 3.23
CA ARG A 81 3.49 10.67 2.34
C ARG A 81 3.78 11.75 1.30
N GLY A 82 2.75 12.44 0.81
CA GLY A 82 2.92 13.59 -0.08
C GLY A 82 3.58 14.81 0.59
N ARG A 83 3.54 14.91 1.93
CA ARG A 83 4.19 15.98 2.69
C ARG A 83 5.65 15.70 3.08
N ARG A 84 6.09 14.45 3.03
CA ARG A 84 7.48 14.05 3.31
C ARG A 84 8.39 14.46 2.15
N ARG A 85 9.53 15.09 2.45
CA ARG A 85 10.53 15.45 1.44
C ARG A 85 11.20 14.16 0.92
N PRO A 86 11.68 14.14 -0.33
CA PRO A 86 12.48 13.02 -0.84
C PRO A 86 13.73 12.72 0.01
N GLU A 87 14.24 13.73 0.70
CA GLU A 87 15.38 13.65 1.63
C GLU A 87 15.09 12.87 2.92
N ASP A 88 13.80 12.63 3.24
CA ASP A 88 13.39 11.89 4.44
C ASP A 88 13.37 10.37 4.22
N ASP A 89 13.60 9.89 2.99
CA ASP A 89 13.71 8.45 2.75
C ASP A 89 15.05 7.97 3.30
N PRO A 90 15.07 7.02 4.25
CA PRO A 90 16.33 6.47 4.74
C PRO A 90 17.09 5.95 3.52
N ALA A 91 18.29 6.47 3.32
CA ALA A 91 19.23 5.94 2.33
C ALA A 91 19.22 4.42 2.48
N PRO A 92 19.07 3.66 1.38
CA PRO A 92 19.02 2.21 1.46
C PRO A 92 20.22 1.78 2.28
N ALA A 93 19.96 1.32 3.50
CA ALA A 93 20.99 0.86 4.40
C ALA A 93 21.78 -0.16 3.58
N ALA A 94 23.11 0.00 3.54
CA ALA A 94 24.06 -0.94 2.98
C ALA A 94 24.08 -2.26 3.78
N SER A 95 22.91 -2.74 4.20
CA SER A 95 22.64 -3.88 5.08
C SER A 95 22.71 -5.21 4.31
N GLY A 96 23.67 -5.34 3.40
CA GLY A 96 23.83 -6.59 2.67
C GLY A 96 25.11 -6.72 1.86
N ALA A 97 25.90 -5.65 1.73
CA ALA A 97 27.26 -5.74 1.19
C ALA A 97 28.26 -6.02 2.32
N ASP A 98 28.15 -5.31 3.44
CA ASP A 98 29.09 -5.42 4.56
C ASP A 98 29.01 -6.79 5.26
N ASP A 99 27.82 -7.41 5.33
CA ASP A 99 27.64 -8.72 5.97
C ASP A 99 28.21 -9.89 5.13
N LEU A 100 28.29 -9.73 3.80
CA LEU A 100 28.88 -10.71 2.89
C LEU A 100 30.40 -10.55 2.77
N GLU A 101 30.91 -9.33 2.88
CA GLU A 101 32.35 -9.02 2.87
C GLU A 101 33.02 -9.47 4.17
N ALA A 102 32.37 -9.24 5.33
CA ALA A 102 32.84 -9.73 6.63
C ALA A 102 32.83 -11.28 6.75
N ALA A 103 31.97 -11.96 5.99
CA ALA A 103 31.94 -13.43 5.94
C ALA A 103 33.01 -14.02 5.02
N HIS A 104 33.53 -13.25 4.06
CA HIS A 104 34.56 -13.68 3.11
C HIS A 104 35.99 -13.46 3.61
N ASP A 105 36.22 -12.47 4.47
CA ASP A 105 37.56 -12.12 4.98
C ASP A 105 37.99 -12.95 6.22
N GLY A 106 37.06 -13.67 6.86
CA GLY A 106 37.37 -14.52 8.04
C GLY A 106 37.90 -15.92 7.71
N GLY A 107 38.19 -16.23 6.45
CA GLY A 107 38.40 -17.59 5.95
C GLY A 107 39.81 -18.00 5.55
N ASP A 108 40.79 -17.07 5.51
CA ASP A 108 42.10 -17.32 4.92
C ASP A 108 43.27 -17.03 5.87
N GLU A 109 43.35 -17.77 6.98
CA GLU A 109 44.54 -17.73 7.84
C GLU A 109 44.98 -19.10 8.35
N ARG A 110 44.89 -20.13 7.49
CA ARG A 110 45.46 -21.47 7.75
C ARG A 110 46.04 -22.13 6.50
N ASP A 111 47.34 -21.88 6.26
CA ASP A 111 48.40 -22.86 5.90
C ASP A 111 49.56 -22.13 5.18
N GLY A 112 50.71 -21.87 5.82
CA GLY A 112 51.89 -22.77 5.85
C GLY A 112 53.02 -22.19 4.97
N PRO A 113 54.28 -22.69 4.93
CA PRO A 113 54.95 -23.70 5.73
C PRO A 113 56.11 -23.13 6.59
N GLU A 114 56.57 -23.85 7.63
CA GLU A 114 57.89 -23.56 8.23
C GLU A 114 59.02 -24.18 7.40
N PRO A 115 60.03 -23.40 6.98
CA PRO A 115 61.29 -23.93 6.50
C PRO A 115 62.43 -23.62 7.49
N GLY A 116 63.14 -24.66 7.95
CA GLY A 116 64.44 -24.52 8.63
C GLY A 116 64.74 -25.58 9.66
#